data_AF-A0A2U1NV01-F1
#
_entry.id   AF-A0A2U1NV01-F1
#
_cell.length_a   1.000
_cell.length_b   1.000
_cell.length_c   1.000
_cell.angle_alpha   90.00
_cell.angle_beta   90.00
_cell.angle_gamma   90.00
#
_symmetry.space_group_name_H-M   'P 1'
#
loop_
_entity.id
_entity.type
_entity.pdbx_description
1 polymer ?
#
loop_
_entity_poly.entity_id
_entity_poly.type
_entity_poly.pdbx_seq_one_letter_code
_entity_poly.pdbx_strand_id
1 'polypeptide(L)'
;MNEKLLEEIKTLKAEKIELREEKLALKAEKAKMEQQVKAMTNSNLPPPGFMAPHPAAYQAGANKMPVFPGYGYIPMWQYLPQATCDTSHDHELRPPAA
;
A
#
# COMPACT_ATOMS: atom_id res chain seq x y z
N MET A 1 38.62 -14.95 -19.53
CA MET A 1 38.07 -15.35 -18.21
C MET A 1 37.90 -14.15 -17.28
N ASN A 2 38.89 -13.27 -17.13
CA ASN A 2 38.81 -12.11 -16.23
C ASN A 2 37.89 -10.97 -16.72
N GLU A 3 37.72 -10.78 -18.03
CA GLU A 3 36.88 -9.70 -18.57
C GLU A 3 35.42 -9.82 -18.18
N LYS A 4 34.86 -11.04 -18.25
CA LYS A 4 33.49 -11.32 -17.82
C LYS A 4 33.28 -10.98 -16.34
N LEU A 5 34.25 -11.31 -15.48
CA LEU A 5 34.19 -10.96 -14.06
C LEU A 5 34.25 -9.44 -13.83
N LEU A 6 35.04 -8.72 -14.63
CA LEU A 6 35.12 -7.26 -14.54
C LEU A 6 33.82 -6.58 -15.00
N GLU A 7 33.18 -7.10 -16.03
CA GLU A 7 31.86 -6.64 -16.47
C GLU A 7 30.79 -6.91 -15.43
N GLU A 8 30.74 -8.13 -14.88
CA GLU A 8 29.82 -8.49 -13.79
C GLU A 8 29.96 -7.54 -12.59
N ILE A 9 31.20 -7.24 -12.19
CA ILE A 9 31.48 -6.30 -11.08
C ILE A 9 30.98 -4.89 -11.41
N LYS A 10 31.09 -4.44 -12.67
CA LYS A 10 30.58 -3.11 -13.08
C LYS A 10 29.06 -3.08 -13.02
N THR A 11 28.40 -4.11 -13.56
CA THR A 11 26.94 -4.24 -13.55
C THR A 11 26.41 -4.26 -12.12
N LEU A 12 26.96 -5.13 -11.26
CA LEU A 12 26.54 -5.22 -9.86
C LEU A 12 26.76 -3.92 -9.10
N LYS A 13 27.80 -3.14 -9.42
CA LYS A 13 28.00 -1.82 -8.80
C LYS A 13 26.92 -0.83 -9.21
N ALA A 14 26.52 -0.82 -10.48
CA ALA A 14 25.46 0.04 -10.97
C ALA A 14 24.11 -0.32 -10.35
N GLU A 15 23.74 -1.60 -10.37
CA GLU A 15 22.49 -2.10 -9.78
C GLU A 15 22.42 -1.81 -8.26
N LYS A 16 23.55 -2.00 -7.55
CA LYS A 16 23.64 -1.67 -6.12
C LYS A 16 23.46 -0.18 -5.83
N ILE A 17 23.71 0.71 -6.78
CA ILE A 17 23.47 2.16 -6.63
C ILE A 17 21.99 2.44 -6.89
N GLU A 18 21.46 1.93 -7.98
CA GLU A 18 20.05 2.06 -8.36
C GLU A 18 19.11 1.60 -7.24
N LEU A 19 19.37 0.40 -6.69
CA LEU A 19 18.60 -0.13 -5.56
C LEU A 19 18.69 0.73 -4.29
N ARG A 20 19.79 1.45 -4.08
CA ARG A 20 19.89 2.39 -2.94
C ARG A 20 19.05 3.63 -3.18
N GLU A 21 19.06 4.16 -4.38
CA GLU A 21 18.30 5.34 -4.76
C GLU A 21 16.79 5.05 -4.68
N GLU A 22 16.35 3.94 -5.26
CA GLU A 22 14.96 3.49 -5.19
C GLU A 22 14.51 3.26 -3.74
N LYS A 23 15.32 2.58 -2.94
CA LYS A 23 15.02 2.37 -1.51
C LYS A 23 14.85 3.69 -0.74
N LEU A 24 15.66 4.71 -1.05
CA LEU A 24 15.55 6.01 -0.42
C LEU A 24 14.28 6.74 -0.87
N ALA A 25 13.96 6.71 -2.16
CA ALA A 25 12.72 7.27 -2.72
C ALA A 25 11.49 6.63 -2.08
N LEU A 26 11.43 5.29 -2.03
CA LEU A 26 10.33 4.54 -1.43
C LEU A 26 10.17 4.85 0.07
N LYS A 27 11.28 5.01 0.80
CA LYS A 27 11.21 5.42 2.22
C LYS A 27 10.61 6.81 2.39
N ALA A 28 11.00 7.76 1.55
CA ALA A 28 10.47 9.12 1.60
C ALA A 28 8.98 9.16 1.25
N GLU A 29 8.57 8.43 0.21
CA GLU A 29 7.17 8.34 -0.18
C GLU A 29 6.32 7.64 0.88
N LYS A 30 6.80 6.53 1.46
CA LYS A 30 6.15 5.86 2.59
C LYS A 30 5.91 6.82 3.75
N ALA A 31 6.94 7.56 4.17
CA ALA A 31 6.81 8.52 5.28
C ALA A 31 5.78 9.62 4.98
N LYS A 32 5.76 10.14 3.74
CA LYS A 32 4.76 11.11 3.29
C LYS A 32 3.34 10.53 3.32
N MET A 33 3.17 9.29 2.87
CA MET A 33 1.88 8.61 2.85
C MET A 33 1.38 8.32 4.28
N GLU A 34 2.25 7.85 5.18
CA GLU A 34 1.93 7.65 6.60
C GLU A 34 1.49 8.96 7.26
N GLN A 35 2.15 10.08 6.95
CA GLN A 35 1.75 11.39 7.44
C GLN A 35 0.37 11.82 6.91
N GLN A 36 0.08 11.59 5.62
CA GLN A 36 -1.24 11.89 5.06
C GLN A 36 -2.34 11.03 5.67
N VAL A 37 -2.10 9.73 5.83
CA VAL A 37 -3.06 8.82 6.48
C VAL A 37 -3.31 9.27 7.90
N LYS A 38 -2.27 9.58 8.68
CA LYS A 38 -2.41 10.09 10.04
C LYS A 38 -3.20 11.40 10.09
N ALA A 39 -2.96 12.32 9.15
CA ALA A 39 -3.71 13.57 9.07
C ALA A 39 -5.19 13.32 8.74
N MET A 40 -5.49 12.43 7.79
CA MET A 40 -6.86 12.04 7.44
C MET A 40 -7.58 11.33 8.58
N THR A 41 -6.91 10.42 9.28
CA THR A 41 -7.46 9.76 10.46
C THR A 41 -7.76 10.77 11.58
N ASN A 42 -6.88 11.77 11.77
CA ASN A 42 -7.08 12.81 12.78
C ASN A 42 -8.12 13.87 12.38
N SER A 43 -8.38 14.10 11.08
CA SER A 43 -9.40 15.05 10.62
C SER A 43 -10.77 14.41 10.34
N ASN A 44 -10.82 13.10 10.06
CA ASN A 44 -12.04 12.43 9.58
C ASN A 44 -12.62 11.39 10.55
N LEU A 45 -12.02 11.18 11.72
CA LEU A 45 -12.67 10.44 12.80
C LEU A 45 -13.34 11.43 13.75
N PRO A 46 -14.66 11.37 13.93
CA PRO A 46 -15.27 12.02 15.09
C PRO A 46 -14.71 11.36 16.35
N PRO A 47 -14.70 12.04 17.51
CA PRO A 47 -14.25 11.44 18.77
C PRO A 47 -14.99 10.11 19.00
N PRO A 48 -14.36 9.10 19.63
CA PRO A 48 -14.97 7.79 19.82
C PRO A 48 -16.32 7.96 20.55
N GLY A 49 -17.41 7.79 19.81
CA GLY A 49 -18.78 8.08 20.26
C GLY A 49 -19.62 8.96 19.33
N PHE A 50 -19.04 9.64 18.34
CA PHE A 50 -19.80 10.34 17.30
C PHE A 50 -19.66 9.59 15.97
N MET A 51 -20.78 9.19 15.36
CA MET A 51 -20.82 8.71 13.99
C MET A 51 -21.25 9.89 13.12
N ALA A 52 -20.33 10.45 12.33
CA ALA A 52 -20.70 11.37 11.26
C ALA A 52 -21.07 10.53 10.02
N PRO A 53 -22.21 10.79 9.35
CA PRO A 53 -22.55 10.07 8.14
C PRO A 53 -21.51 10.42 7.07
N HIS A 54 -20.66 9.45 6.72
CA HIS A 54 -19.66 9.64 5.68
C HIS A 54 -20.36 10.10 4.38
N PRO A 55 -19.94 11.22 3.75
CA PRO A 55 -20.37 11.49 2.39
C PRO A 55 -19.82 10.37 1.53
N ALA A 56 -20.68 9.76 0.72
CA ALA A 56 -20.35 8.67 -0.18
C ALA A 56 -19.30 9.14 -1.21
N ALA A 57 -18.03 9.04 -0.84
CA ALA A 57 -16.90 9.25 -1.73
C ALA A 57 -16.65 7.98 -2.56
N TYR A 58 -17.67 7.55 -3.28
CA TYR A 58 -17.51 6.71 -4.46
C TYR A 58 -18.72 6.96 -5.36
N GLN A 59 -18.57 7.94 -6.26
CA GLN A 59 -19.32 7.93 -7.51
C GLN A 59 -18.89 6.66 -8.25
N ALA A 60 -19.53 5.53 -7.89
CA ALA A 60 -19.47 4.32 -8.65
C ALA A 60 -20.14 4.62 -9.98
N GLY A 61 -19.33 4.93 -11.01
CA GLY A 61 -19.80 4.92 -12.38
C GLY A 61 -20.55 3.61 -12.61
N ALA A 62 -21.86 3.72 -12.84
CA ALA A 62 -22.80 2.65 -13.19
C ALA A 62 -22.36 1.24 -12.75
N ASN A 63 -22.17 1.02 -11.45
CA ASN A 63 -21.95 -0.32 -10.93
C ASN A 63 -23.29 -1.06 -10.96
N LYS A 64 -23.40 -2.06 -11.84
CA LYS A 64 -24.62 -2.85 -12.09
C LYS A 64 -24.98 -3.79 -10.93
N MET A 65 -24.21 -3.78 -9.84
CA MET A 65 -24.41 -4.70 -8.73
C MET A 65 -25.52 -4.19 -7.79
N PRO A 66 -26.55 -4.99 -7.48
CA PRO A 66 -27.53 -4.63 -6.48
C PRO A 66 -26.82 -4.46 -5.14
N VAL A 67 -26.92 -3.27 -4.57
CA VAL A 67 -26.48 -3.00 -3.21
C VAL A 67 -27.32 -3.86 -2.28
N PHE A 68 -26.70 -4.84 -1.63
CA PHE A 68 -27.33 -5.62 -0.58
C PHE A 68 -27.51 -4.74 0.66
N PRO A 69 -28.73 -4.55 1.19
CA PRO A 69 -29.02 -3.66 2.32
C PRO A 69 -28.30 -4.00 3.65
N GLY A 70 -27.63 -5.14 3.73
CA GLY A 70 -26.87 -5.58 4.91
C GLY A 70 -25.37 -5.30 4.88
N TYR A 71 -24.81 -4.93 3.72
CA TYR A 71 -23.41 -4.49 3.63
C TYR A 71 -23.37 -2.97 3.75
N GLY A 72 -23.03 -2.48 4.94
CA GLY A 72 -22.75 -1.06 5.12
C GLY A 72 -21.64 -0.60 4.18
N TYR A 73 -21.78 0.59 3.61
CA TYR A 73 -20.76 1.24 2.77
C TYR A 73 -19.47 1.62 3.53
N ILE A 74 -19.31 1.14 4.76
CA ILE A 74 -18.14 1.36 5.57
C ILE A 74 -17.09 0.36 5.12
N PRO A 75 -15.98 0.80 4.53
CA PRO A 75 -14.92 -0.12 4.16
C PRO A 75 -14.37 -0.78 5.44
N MET A 76 -14.62 -2.09 5.58
CA MET A 76 -14.20 -2.85 6.76
C MET A 76 -12.67 -3.01 6.88
N TRP A 77 -11.91 -2.66 5.82
CA TRP A 77 -10.45 -2.78 5.81
C TRP A 77 -9.77 -1.96 6.92
N GLN A 78 -10.41 -0.90 7.41
CA GLN A 78 -9.88 -0.06 8.50
C GLN A 78 -9.85 -0.77 9.86
N TYR A 79 -10.65 -1.83 10.02
CA TYR A 79 -10.70 -2.64 11.24
C TYR A 79 -9.81 -3.89 11.14
N LEU A 80 -9.19 -4.13 9.99
CA LEU A 80 -8.29 -5.26 9.81
C LEU A 80 -6.95 -5.00 10.53
N PRO A 81 -6.39 -5.97 11.25
CA PRO A 81 -5.07 -5.84 11.86
C PRO A 81 -3.99 -5.58 10.80
N GLN A 82 -3.03 -4.70 11.09
CA GLN A 82 -1.94 -4.38 10.14
C GLN A 82 -1.16 -5.62 9.66
N ALA A 83 -1.07 -6.66 10.50
CA ALA A 83 -0.48 -7.95 10.14
C ALA A 83 -1.19 -8.65 8.97
N THR A 84 -2.47 -8.37 8.74
CA THR A 84 -3.24 -8.90 7.60
C THR A 84 -3.04 -8.09 6.31
N CYS A 85 -2.48 -6.88 6.42
CA CYS A 85 -2.07 -6.06 5.27
C CYS A 85 -0.58 -6.21 4.96
N ASP A 86 0.15 -7.02 5.74
CA ASP A 86 1.56 -7.28 5.54
C ASP A 86 1.74 -8.31 4.41
N THR A 87 1.98 -7.81 3.20
CA THR A 87 2.25 -8.64 2.03
C THR A 87 3.72 -9.10 1.95
N SER A 88 4.54 -8.78 2.97
CA SER A 88 5.97 -9.14 2.95
C SER A 88 6.19 -10.64 2.83
N HIS A 89 5.28 -11.49 3.30
CA HIS A 89 5.35 -12.96 3.19
C HIS A 89 4.40 -13.53 2.12
N ASP A 90 3.68 -12.68 1.40
CA ASP A 90 2.71 -13.10 0.37
C ASP A 90 3.42 -13.79 -0.81
N HIS A 91 4.71 -13.47 -1.04
CA HIS A 91 5.57 -14.11 -2.02
C HIS A 91 6.00 -15.54 -1.61
N GLU A 92 5.94 -15.91 -0.33
CA GLU A 92 6.23 -17.28 0.13
C GLU A 92 5.08 -18.24 -0.19
N LEU A 93 3.86 -17.70 -0.27
CA LEU A 93 2.62 -18.46 -0.49
C LEU A 93 2.10 -18.38 -1.93
N ARG A 94 2.60 -17.45 -2.75
CA ARG A 94 2.18 -17.28 -4.14
C ARG A 94 3.15 -18.02 -5.09
N PRO A 95 2.66 -18.93 -5.96
CA PRO A 95 3.52 -19.61 -6.92
C PRO A 95 4.15 -18.61 -7.92
N PRO A 96 5.34 -18.88 -8.48
CA PRO A 96 6.18 -17.91 -9.22
C PRO A 96 5.63 -17.36 -10.54
N ALA A 97 4.34 -17.54 -10.83
CA ALA A 97 3.73 -17.27 -12.13
C ALA A 97 2.47 -16.39 -12.03
N ALA A 98 2.47 -15.41 -11.12
CA ALA A 98 1.47 -14.34 -11.07
C ALA A 98 2.07 -13.02 -11.53
#